data_AF-A0A239I4P0-F1
#
_entry.id   AF-A0A239I4P0-F1
#
_cell.length_a   1.000
_cell.length_b   1.000
_cell.length_c   1.000
_cell.angle_alpha   90.00
_cell.angle_beta   90.00
_cell.angle_gamma   90.00
#
_symmetry.space_group_name_H-M   'P 1'
#
loop_
_entity.id
_entity.type
_entity.pdbx_description
1 polymer ?
#
loop_
_entity_poly.entity_id
_entity_poly.type
_entity_poly.pdbx_seq_one_letter_code
_entity_poly.pdbx_strand_id
1 'polypeptide(L)'
;MSARSDALEEAVTELLAARTAQEAKPGARASARADRAFARLAELAAPTIRYFARRYGLSDHLDDAGQAGAIALHRATERYDASRARFTTFMNWQIRAELQALAQKLHGGAPVSLDALCDAGADEWLADPEALAATEARASDRLAARCADRLIAEWAARRGATIRSTDREGRRSRLATEGALVRHQLLDVEAVTARLCEADRHIVRRALADIARHAGTTAH
;
A
#
# COMPACT_ATOMS: atom_id res chain seq x y z
N MET A 1 26.60 -6.40 4.27
CA MET A 1 26.20 -6.82 2.90
C MET A 1 25.10 -7.85 3.04
N SER A 2 24.08 -7.87 2.17
CA SER A 2 22.98 -8.85 2.31
C SER A 2 23.21 -10.04 1.40
N ALA A 3 23.04 -11.26 1.94
CA ALA A 3 23.18 -12.51 1.19
C ALA A 3 22.35 -12.53 -0.11
N ARG A 4 21.20 -11.85 -0.10
CA ARG A 4 20.34 -11.70 -1.29
C ARG A 4 21.00 -10.85 -2.38
N SER A 5 21.66 -9.75 -2.01
CA SER A 5 22.35 -8.93 -3.00
C SER A 5 23.50 -9.70 -3.65
N ASP A 6 24.23 -10.49 -2.89
CA ASP A 6 25.35 -11.27 -3.41
C ASP A 6 24.86 -12.40 -4.33
N ALA A 7 23.77 -13.09 -3.97
CA ALA A 7 23.15 -14.09 -4.84
C ALA A 7 22.66 -13.51 -6.18
N LEU A 8 22.15 -12.28 -6.19
CA LEU A 8 21.76 -11.59 -7.43
C LEU A 8 22.97 -11.23 -8.30
N GLU A 9 24.09 -10.84 -7.70
CA GLU A 9 25.34 -10.57 -8.43
C GLU A 9 25.93 -11.83 -9.05
N GLU A 10 25.93 -12.94 -8.32
CA GLU A 10 26.36 -14.23 -8.83
C GLU A 10 25.48 -14.66 -10.01
N ALA A 11 24.16 -14.58 -9.86
CA ALA A 11 23.22 -14.99 -10.91
C ALA A 11 23.34 -14.14 -12.18
N VAL A 12 23.54 -12.82 -12.08
CA VAL A 12 23.77 -11.99 -13.29
C VAL A 12 25.10 -12.31 -13.95
N THR A 13 26.15 -12.58 -13.16
CA THR A 13 27.47 -12.96 -13.68
C THR A 13 27.39 -14.29 -14.44
N GLU A 14 26.68 -15.28 -13.90
CA GLU A 14 26.44 -16.56 -14.57
C GLU A 14 25.64 -16.39 -15.88
N LEU A 15 24.61 -15.54 -15.87
CA LEU A 15 23.82 -15.25 -17.06
C LEU A 15 24.67 -14.59 -18.15
N LEU A 16 25.47 -13.59 -17.81
CA LEU A 16 26.37 -12.93 -18.77
C LEU A 16 27.36 -13.92 -19.36
N ALA A 17 28.00 -14.76 -18.52
CA ALA A 17 28.90 -15.81 -19.00
C ALA A 17 28.20 -16.83 -19.90
N ALA A 18 26.95 -17.22 -19.59
CA ALA A 18 26.17 -18.13 -20.42
C ALA A 18 25.81 -17.51 -21.77
N ARG A 19 25.46 -16.22 -21.81
CA ARG A 19 25.19 -15.49 -23.06
C ARG A 19 26.43 -15.36 -23.92
N THR A 20 27.58 -14.99 -23.35
CA THR A 20 28.85 -14.93 -24.09
C THR A 20 29.22 -16.29 -24.68
N ALA A 21 29.04 -17.38 -23.93
CA ALA A 21 29.29 -18.73 -24.44
C ALA A 21 28.33 -19.12 -25.58
N GLN A 22 27.06 -18.69 -25.49
CA GLN A 22 26.06 -18.91 -26.53
C GLN A 22 26.38 -18.13 -27.81
N GLU A 23 26.81 -16.87 -27.69
CA GLU A 23 27.26 -16.06 -28.83
C GLU A 23 28.50 -16.66 -29.50
N ALA A 24 29.46 -17.15 -28.72
CA ALA A 24 30.66 -17.80 -29.24
C ALA A 24 30.38 -19.15 -29.92
N LYS A 25 29.41 -19.93 -29.41
CA LYS A 25 29.03 -21.22 -29.98
C LYS A 25 27.52 -21.45 -29.87
N PRO A 26 26.74 -20.99 -30.86
CA PRO A 26 25.30 -21.17 -30.87
C PRO A 26 24.88 -22.64 -30.90
N GLY A 27 23.80 -22.97 -30.20
CA GLY A 27 23.21 -24.31 -30.21
C GLY A 27 22.24 -24.56 -29.05
N ALA A 28 21.41 -25.59 -29.17
CA ALA A 28 20.33 -25.88 -28.22
C ALA A 28 20.79 -25.98 -26.75
N ARG A 29 21.97 -26.55 -26.50
CA ARG A 29 22.54 -26.65 -25.15
C ARG A 29 22.94 -25.28 -24.57
N ALA A 30 23.46 -24.40 -25.41
CA ALA A 30 23.88 -23.06 -25.00
C ALA A 30 22.65 -22.18 -24.71
N SER A 31 21.63 -22.22 -25.58
CA SER A 31 20.35 -21.56 -25.34
C SER A 31 19.71 -22.02 -24.03
N ALA A 32 19.59 -23.34 -23.82
CA ALA A 32 19.04 -23.89 -22.59
C ALA A 32 19.84 -23.51 -21.33
N ARG A 33 21.15 -23.25 -21.46
CA ARG A 33 21.99 -22.75 -20.35
C ARG A 33 21.67 -21.29 -20.04
N ALA A 34 21.58 -20.44 -21.05
CA ALA A 34 21.22 -19.03 -20.88
C ALA A 34 19.80 -18.88 -20.31
N ASP A 35 18.84 -19.68 -20.79
CA ASP A 35 17.46 -19.69 -20.30
C ASP A 35 17.38 -20.08 -18.82
N ARG A 36 18.12 -21.12 -18.41
CA ARG A 36 18.20 -21.53 -16.99
C ARG A 36 18.83 -20.45 -16.11
N ALA A 37 19.91 -19.81 -16.59
CA ALA A 37 20.55 -18.72 -15.84
C ALA A 37 19.61 -17.51 -15.70
N PHE A 38 18.85 -17.18 -16.75
CA PHE A 38 17.86 -16.12 -16.71
C PHE A 38 16.70 -16.47 -15.77
N ALA A 39 16.20 -17.72 -15.80
CA ALA A 39 15.16 -18.20 -14.89
C ALA A 39 15.60 -18.08 -13.42
N ARG A 40 16.84 -18.50 -13.09
CA ARG A 40 17.40 -18.33 -11.73
C ARG A 40 17.43 -16.86 -11.31
N LEU A 41 17.87 -15.97 -12.19
CA LEU A 41 17.88 -14.53 -11.92
C LEU A 41 16.46 -13.98 -11.69
N ALA A 42 15.49 -14.40 -12.51
CA ALA A 42 14.09 -14.01 -12.39
C ALA A 42 13.46 -14.50 -11.07
N GLU A 43 13.74 -15.73 -10.65
CA GLU A 43 13.30 -16.28 -9.36
C GLU A 43 13.82 -15.45 -8.18
N LEU A 44 15.11 -15.09 -8.20
CA LEU A 44 15.72 -14.24 -7.18
C LEU A 44 15.14 -12.82 -7.18
N ALA A 45 14.73 -12.30 -8.35
CA ALA A 45 14.10 -11.00 -8.50
C ALA A 45 12.60 -10.98 -8.13
N ALA A 46 11.92 -12.13 -8.17
CA ALA A 46 10.47 -12.21 -8.07
C ALA A 46 9.87 -11.55 -6.82
N PRO A 47 10.46 -11.65 -5.60
CA PRO A 47 9.96 -10.91 -4.45
C PRO A 47 10.03 -9.39 -4.59
N THR A 48 11.04 -8.86 -5.28
CA THR A 48 11.17 -7.43 -5.58
C THR A 48 10.11 -6.98 -6.58
N ILE A 49 9.88 -7.77 -7.63
CA ILE A 49 8.80 -7.54 -8.61
C ILE A 49 7.44 -7.51 -7.89
N ARG A 50 7.15 -8.51 -7.04
CA ARG A 50 5.90 -8.55 -6.23
C ARG A 50 5.77 -7.39 -5.26
N TYR A 51 6.88 -6.90 -4.71
CA TYR A 51 6.86 -5.71 -3.85
C TYR A 51 6.44 -4.47 -4.66
N PHE A 52 7.07 -4.22 -5.80
CA PHE A 52 6.73 -3.06 -6.63
C PHE A 52 5.36 -3.18 -7.30
N ALA A 53 4.96 -4.38 -7.73
CA ALA A 53 3.62 -4.61 -8.28
C ALA A 53 2.53 -4.19 -7.30
N ARG A 54 2.62 -4.63 -6.03
CA ARG A 54 1.70 -4.20 -4.96
C ARG A 54 1.76 -2.69 -4.73
N ARG A 55 2.95 -2.09 -4.75
CA ARG A 55 3.14 -0.64 -4.56
C ARG A 55 2.51 0.19 -5.68
N TYR A 56 2.48 -0.33 -6.90
CA TYR A 56 1.91 0.33 -8.08
C TYR A 56 0.45 -0.06 -8.34
N GLY A 57 -0.21 -0.79 -7.42
CA GLY A 57 -1.62 -1.17 -7.57
C GLY A 57 -1.88 -2.37 -8.49
N LEU A 58 -0.84 -3.08 -8.93
CA LEU A 58 -0.92 -4.19 -9.89
C LEU A 58 -1.24 -5.55 -9.25
N SER A 59 -1.93 -5.57 -8.11
CA SER A 59 -2.21 -6.81 -7.37
C SER A 59 -3.14 -7.77 -8.13
N ASP A 60 -4.00 -7.22 -8.99
CA ASP A 60 -4.92 -8.01 -9.83
C ASP A 60 -4.30 -8.38 -11.19
N HIS A 61 -3.06 -7.92 -11.45
CA HIS A 61 -2.32 -8.09 -12.70
C HIS A 61 -0.92 -8.68 -12.47
N LEU A 62 -0.80 -9.66 -11.55
CA LEU A 62 0.49 -10.20 -11.15
C LEU A 62 1.22 -10.95 -12.27
N ASP A 63 0.50 -11.59 -13.19
CA ASP A 63 1.10 -12.28 -14.32
C ASP A 63 1.73 -11.28 -15.30
N ASP A 64 1.01 -10.21 -15.63
CA ASP A 64 1.51 -9.10 -16.46
C ASP A 64 2.69 -8.38 -15.79
N ALA A 65 2.59 -8.15 -14.48
CA ALA A 65 3.68 -7.59 -13.69
C ALA A 65 4.91 -8.53 -13.68
N GLY A 66 4.71 -9.84 -13.69
CA GLY A 66 5.76 -10.84 -13.84
C GLY A 66 6.48 -10.71 -15.18
N GLN A 67 5.72 -10.59 -16.28
CA GLN A 67 6.27 -10.40 -17.62
C GLN A 67 7.02 -9.06 -17.76
N ALA A 68 6.42 -7.96 -17.29
CA ALA A 68 7.06 -6.65 -17.27
C ALA A 68 8.35 -6.66 -16.43
N GLY A 69 8.34 -7.36 -15.29
CA GLY A 69 9.52 -7.61 -14.48
C GLY A 69 10.60 -8.41 -15.20
N ALA A 70 10.24 -9.42 -15.99
CA ALA A 70 11.19 -10.17 -16.82
C ALA A 70 11.81 -9.30 -17.92
N ILE A 71 11.02 -8.44 -18.58
CA ILE A 71 11.51 -7.46 -19.56
C ILE A 71 12.50 -6.49 -18.88
N ALA A 72 12.16 -5.98 -17.69
CA ALA A 72 13.04 -5.12 -16.91
C ALA A 72 14.38 -5.79 -16.59
N LEU A 73 14.36 -7.07 -16.20
CA LEU A 73 15.58 -7.83 -15.93
C LEU A 73 16.44 -7.99 -17.18
N HIS A 74 15.83 -8.29 -18.32
CA HIS A 74 16.53 -8.39 -19.59
C HIS A 74 17.24 -7.07 -19.95
N ARG A 75 16.53 -5.94 -19.83
CA ARG A 75 17.11 -4.60 -20.07
C ARG A 75 18.20 -4.25 -19.06
N ALA A 76 18.01 -4.64 -17.80
CA ALA A 76 19.00 -4.44 -16.76
C ALA A 76 20.29 -5.21 -17.06
N THR A 77 20.19 -6.46 -17.52
CA THR A 77 21.35 -7.30 -17.82
C THR A 77 22.12 -6.82 -19.04
N GLU A 78 21.43 -6.33 -20.08
CA GLU A 78 22.07 -5.77 -21.29
C GLU A 78 22.94 -4.54 -21.00
N ARG A 79 22.54 -3.72 -20.02
CA ARG A 79 23.22 -2.45 -19.68
C ARG A 79 24.06 -2.55 -18.42
N TYR A 80 24.19 -3.75 -17.84
CA TYR A 80 24.87 -3.92 -16.57
C TYR A 80 26.38 -3.78 -16.75
N ASP A 81 26.97 -2.90 -15.93
CA ASP A 81 28.40 -2.71 -15.81
C ASP A 81 28.76 -2.71 -14.31
N ALA A 82 29.42 -3.79 -13.88
CA ALA A 82 29.81 -4.01 -12.50
C ALA A 82 30.81 -2.97 -11.97
N SER A 83 31.50 -2.24 -12.85
CA SER A 83 32.41 -1.15 -12.45
C SER A 83 31.65 0.12 -12.02
N ARG A 84 30.40 0.29 -12.48
CA ARG A 84 29.61 1.50 -12.24
C ARG A 84 28.72 1.41 -11.02
N ALA A 85 28.07 0.27 -10.82
CA ALA A 85 27.20 0.04 -9.67
C ALA A 85 26.91 -1.45 -9.49
N ARG A 86 26.33 -1.80 -8.34
CA ARG A 86 25.79 -3.13 -8.06
C ARG A 86 24.56 -3.40 -8.93
N PHE A 87 24.36 -4.66 -9.30
CA PHE A 87 23.25 -5.11 -10.14
C PHE A 87 21.88 -4.78 -9.52
N THR A 88 21.75 -4.91 -8.20
CA THR A 88 20.50 -4.58 -7.48
C THR A 88 20.06 -3.14 -7.71
N THR A 89 20.99 -2.20 -7.82
CA THR A 89 20.69 -0.80 -8.13
C THR A 89 20.09 -0.66 -9.54
N PHE A 90 20.72 -1.27 -10.53
CA PHE A 90 20.25 -1.25 -11.93
C PHE A 90 18.91 -1.96 -12.09
N MET A 91 18.77 -3.18 -11.57
CA MET A 91 17.55 -3.97 -11.69
C MET A 91 16.36 -3.25 -11.05
N ASN A 92 16.55 -2.64 -9.87
CA ASN A 92 15.46 -1.97 -9.17
C ASN A 92 14.95 -0.77 -9.95
N TRP A 93 15.86 -0.03 -10.60
CA TRP A 93 15.47 1.10 -11.44
C TRP A 93 14.68 0.65 -12.68
N GLN A 94 15.15 -0.41 -13.37
CA GLN A 94 14.43 -0.97 -14.52
C GLN A 94 13.07 -1.55 -14.13
N ILE A 95 12.99 -2.33 -13.04
CA ILE A 95 11.72 -2.93 -12.58
C ILE A 95 10.71 -1.84 -12.24
N ARG A 96 11.14 -0.77 -11.58
CA ARG A 96 10.25 0.37 -11.29
C ARG A 96 9.73 1.02 -12.56
N ALA A 97 10.59 1.26 -13.55
CA ALA A 97 10.20 1.89 -14.81
C ALA A 97 9.17 1.05 -15.57
N GLU A 98 9.40 -0.25 -15.76
CA GLU A 98 8.47 -1.13 -16.48
C GLU A 98 7.13 -1.28 -15.75
N LEU A 99 7.15 -1.50 -14.42
CA LEU A 99 5.92 -1.67 -13.66
C LEU A 99 5.12 -0.36 -13.55
N GLN A 100 5.79 0.78 -13.46
CA GLN A 100 5.11 2.07 -13.52
C GLN A 100 4.49 2.31 -14.90
N ALA A 101 5.18 1.97 -15.99
CA ALA A 101 4.62 2.06 -17.34
C ALA A 101 3.45 1.11 -17.54
N LEU A 102 3.48 -0.09 -16.96
CA LEU A 102 2.36 -1.04 -16.96
C LEU A 102 1.15 -0.48 -16.19
N ALA A 103 1.37 0.02 -14.97
CA ALA A 103 0.32 0.65 -14.16
C ALA A 103 -0.31 1.85 -14.87
N GLN A 104 0.51 2.65 -15.56
CA GLN A 104 0.01 3.75 -16.38
C GLN A 104 -0.86 3.27 -17.53
N LYS A 105 -0.54 2.16 -18.20
CA LYS A 105 -1.37 1.62 -19.30
C LYS A 105 -2.67 0.99 -18.83
N LEU A 106 -2.67 0.38 -17.64
CA LEU A 106 -3.83 -0.35 -17.09
C LEU A 106 -4.78 0.57 -16.32
N HIS A 107 -4.25 1.54 -15.59
CA HIS A 107 -5.02 2.38 -14.67
C HIS A 107 -5.09 3.85 -15.10
N GLY A 108 -4.21 4.29 -15.98
CA GLY A 108 -4.29 5.59 -16.63
C GLY A 108 -4.62 5.41 -18.11
N GLY A 109 -5.26 6.40 -18.73
CA GLY A 109 -5.05 6.57 -20.16
C GLY A 109 -3.57 6.85 -20.42
N ALA A 110 -3.13 6.77 -21.69
CA ALA A 110 -1.85 7.36 -22.07
C ALA A 110 -1.77 8.79 -21.51
N PRO A 111 -0.63 9.22 -20.92
CA PRO A 111 -0.53 10.57 -20.40
C PRO A 111 -0.82 11.56 -21.54
N VAL A 112 -1.93 12.27 -21.43
CA VAL A 112 -2.31 13.33 -22.37
C VAL A 112 -1.76 14.64 -21.82
N SER A 113 -1.19 15.48 -22.68
CA SER A 113 -0.77 16.82 -22.27
C SER A 113 -1.99 17.61 -21.81
N LEU A 114 -1.92 18.17 -20.59
CA LEU A 114 -2.96 19.07 -20.08
C LEU A 114 -3.09 20.29 -20.99
N ASP A 115 -1.97 20.86 -21.43
CA ASP A 115 -1.97 21.99 -22.35
C ASP A 115 -2.67 21.63 -23.67
N ALA A 116 -2.43 20.43 -24.21
CA ALA A 116 -3.11 19.98 -25.43
C ALA A 116 -4.62 19.71 -25.23
N LEU A 117 -5.04 19.32 -24.03
CA LEU A 117 -6.46 19.17 -23.68
C LEU A 117 -7.13 20.53 -23.52
N CYS A 118 -6.45 21.48 -22.88
CA CYS A 118 -6.91 22.87 -22.77
C CYS A 118 -7.02 23.53 -24.14
N ASP A 119 -6.00 23.38 -25.00
CA ASP A 119 -6.01 23.89 -26.37
C ASP A 119 -7.13 23.27 -27.23
N ALA A 120 -7.52 22.03 -26.92
CA ALA A 120 -8.64 21.34 -27.55
C ALA A 120 -10.01 21.72 -26.95
N GLY A 121 -10.08 22.62 -25.97
CA GLY A 121 -11.32 23.06 -25.32
C GLY A 121 -11.96 22.01 -24.42
N ALA A 122 -11.17 21.08 -23.89
CA ALA A 122 -11.64 20.04 -22.96
C ALA A 122 -11.53 20.47 -21.47
N ASP A 123 -11.16 21.72 -21.20
CA ASP A 123 -11.00 22.31 -19.87
C ASP A 123 -12.30 22.36 -19.07
N GLU A 124 -13.43 22.65 -19.71
CA GLU A 124 -14.75 22.65 -19.06
C GLU A 124 -15.17 21.25 -18.55
N TRP A 125 -14.71 20.17 -19.17
CA TRP A 125 -15.04 18.79 -18.75
C TRP A 125 -14.07 18.22 -17.73
N LEU A 126 -12.91 18.85 -17.54
CA LEU A 126 -11.92 18.46 -16.54
C LEU A 126 -12.31 18.94 -15.13
N ALA A 127 -13.04 20.06 -15.05
CA ALA A 127 -13.52 20.59 -13.79
C ALA A 127 -14.73 19.76 -13.29
N ASP A 128 -14.50 18.92 -12.27
CA ASP A 128 -15.58 18.28 -11.52
C ASP A 128 -16.19 19.30 -10.54
N PRO A 129 -17.44 19.76 -10.77
CA PRO A 129 -18.07 20.75 -9.90
C PRO A 129 -18.35 20.21 -8.49
N GLU A 130 -18.39 18.89 -8.29
CA GLU A 130 -18.61 18.25 -7.00
C GLU A 130 -17.30 18.01 -6.24
N ALA A 131 -16.13 18.15 -6.89
CA ALA A 131 -14.85 17.80 -6.31
C ALA A 131 -14.56 18.55 -5.00
N LEU A 132 -14.87 19.85 -4.93
CA LEU A 132 -14.65 20.64 -3.72
C LEU A 132 -15.55 20.14 -2.57
N ALA A 133 -16.85 20.04 -2.81
CA ALA A 133 -17.81 19.58 -1.81
C ALA A 133 -17.50 18.16 -1.33
N ALA A 134 -17.18 17.24 -2.24
CA ALA A 134 -16.78 15.87 -1.91
C ALA A 134 -15.47 15.82 -1.10
N THR A 135 -14.50 16.69 -1.42
CA THR A 135 -13.23 16.79 -0.69
C THR A 135 -13.45 17.32 0.72
N GLU A 136 -14.24 18.39 0.87
CA GLU A 136 -14.57 18.97 2.16
C GLU A 136 -15.37 18.01 3.04
N ALA A 137 -16.36 17.31 2.48
CA ALA A 137 -17.13 16.29 3.17
C ALA A 137 -16.21 15.18 3.70
N ARG A 138 -15.35 14.61 2.84
CA ARG A 138 -14.40 13.56 3.26
C ARG A 138 -13.38 14.05 4.28
N ALA A 139 -12.92 15.30 4.15
CA ALA A 139 -12.01 15.90 5.12
C ALA A 139 -12.69 16.05 6.49
N SER A 140 -13.94 16.52 6.50
CA SER A 140 -14.78 16.62 7.69
C SER A 140 -14.99 15.25 8.34
N ASP A 141 -15.39 14.24 7.58
CA ASP A 141 -15.59 12.86 8.07
C ASP A 141 -14.30 12.29 8.67
N ARG A 142 -13.16 12.54 8.02
CA ARG A 142 -11.84 12.10 8.50
C ARG A 142 -11.48 12.77 9.82
N LEU A 143 -11.76 14.06 9.97
CA LEU A 143 -11.52 14.80 11.22
C LEU A 143 -12.45 14.32 12.32
N ALA A 144 -13.75 14.16 12.04
CA ALA A 144 -14.74 13.62 12.97
C ALA A 144 -14.33 12.22 13.47
N ALA A 145 -13.94 11.33 12.56
CA ALA A 145 -13.47 9.99 12.91
C ALA A 145 -12.24 10.02 13.83
N ARG A 146 -11.25 10.86 13.53
CA ARG A 146 -10.05 11.02 14.38
C ARG A 146 -10.38 11.57 15.76
N CYS A 147 -11.28 12.56 15.83
CA CYS A 147 -11.74 13.11 17.10
C CYS A 147 -12.48 12.03 17.92
N ALA A 148 -13.41 11.29 17.31
CA ALA A 148 -14.12 10.20 17.99
C ALA A 148 -13.15 9.12 18.51
N ASP A 149 -12.21 8.67 17.67
CA ASP A 149 -11.21 7.67 18.07
C ASP A 149 -10.39 8.14 19.29
N ARG A 150 -9.99 9.42 19.31
CA ARG A 150 -9.28 10.02 20.45
C ARG A 150 -10.15 10.05 21.71
N LEU A 151 -11.39 10.55 21.62
CA LEU A 151 -12.30 10.64 22.77
C LEU A 151 -12.57 9.26 23.38
N ILE A 152 -12.72 8.24 22.54
CA ILE A 152 -12.97 6.86 22.96
C ILE A 152 -11.72 6.26 23.61
N ALA A 153 -10.53 6.50 23.06
CA ALA A 153 -9.29 6.02 23.65
C ALA A 153 -9.07 6.59 25.05
N GLU A 154 -9.28 7.91 25.21
CA GLU A 154 -9.17 8.58 26.51
C GLU A 154 -10.22 8.07 27.51
N TRP A 155 -11.47 7.92 27.07
CA TRP A 155 -12.54 7.35 27.89
C TRP A 155 -12.23 5.90 28.30
N ALA A 156 -11.80 5.05 27.37
CA ALA A 156 -11.48 3.65 27.63
C ALA A 156 -10.31 3.51 28.61
N ALA A 157 -9.31 4.38 28.53
CA ALA A 157 -8.20 4.44 29.49
C ALA A 157 -8.71 4.76 30.91
N ARG A 158 -9.53 5.81 31.06
CA ARG A 158 -10.15 6.16 32.35
C ARG A 158 -11.03 5.03 32.88
N ARG A 159 -11.87 4.46 32.02
CA ARG A 159 -12.76 3.36 32.37
C ARG A 159 -11.97 2.12 32.81
N GLY A 160 -10.92 1.76 32.09
CA GLY A 160 -10.04 0.64 32.42
C GLY A 160 -9.34 0.79 33.76
N ALA A 161 -8.98 2.02 34.16
CA ALA A 161 -8.40 2.31 35.48
C ALA A 161 -9.41 2.08 36.63
N THR A 162 -10.71 2.27 36.38
CA THR A 162 -11.76 2.04 37.40
C THR A 162 -12.16 0.57 37.56
N ILE A 163 -11.95 -0.26 36.54
CA ILE A 163 -12.33 -1.68 36.57
C ILE A 163 -11.26 -2.48 37.32
N ARG A 164 -11.60 -2.94 38.53
CA ARG A 164 -10.81 -3.90 39.30
C ARG A 164 -11.08 -5.32 38.77
N SER A 165 -10.34 -5.72 37.75
CA SER A 165 -10.35 -7.08 37.17
C SER A 165 -8.93 -7.65 37.15
N THR A 166 -8.77 -8.91 37.56
CA THR A 166 -7.50 -9.66 37.43
C THR A 166 -7.30 -10.18 36.00
N ASP A 167 -8.39 -10.42 35.27
CA ASP A 167 -8.35 -10.74 33.83
C ASP A 167 -8.15 -9.46 33.01
N ARG A 168 -6.94 -9.30 32.49
CA ARG A 168 -6.55 -8.15 31.67
C ARG A 168 -7.10 -8.23 30.25
N GLU A 169 -7.19 -9.44 29.68
CA GLU A 169 -7.57 -9.64 28.29
C GLU A 169 -9.08 -9.53 28.12
N GLY A 170 -9.86 -10.17 28.99
CA GLY A 170 -11.32 -9.99 28.99
C GLY A 170 -11.72 -8.54 29.27
N ARG A 171 -10.98 -7.82 30.12
CA ARG A 171 -11.18 -6.37 30.32
C ARG A 171 -10.90 -5.58 29.04
N ARG A 172 -9.82 -5.88 28.33
CA ARG A 172 -9.46 -5.19 27.08
C ARG A 172 -10.51 -5.45 25.99
N SER A 173 -10.91 -6.70 25.82
CA SER A 173 -11.94 -7.10 24.86
C SER A 173 -13.27 -6.41 25.16
N ARG A 174 -13.70 -6.40 26.42
CA ARG A 174 -14.91 -5.67 26.85
C ARG A 174 -14.84 -4.18 26.53
N LEU A 175 -13.73 -3.51 26.86
CA LEU A 175 -13.56 -2.08 26.58
C LEU A 175 -13.52 -1.79 25.06
N ALA A 176 -12.98 -2.70 24.26
CA ALA A 176 -13.01 -2.59 22.81
C ALA A 176 -14.45 -2.70 22.28
N THR A 177 -15.26 -3.63 22.78
CA THR A 177 -16.68 -3.76 22.40
C THR A 177 -17.50 -2.54 22.83
N GLU A 178 -17.37 -2.10 24.09
CA GLU A 178 -18.05 -0.89 24.56
C GLU A 178 -17.58 0.35 23.77
N GLY A 179 -16.28 0.43 23.43
CA GLY A 179 -15.72 1.51 22.62
C GLY A 179 -16.24 1.54 21.18
N ALA A 180 -16.39 0.39 20.53
CA ALA A 180 -16.97 0.28 19.20
C ALA A 180 -18.44 0.75 19.18
N LEU A 181 -19.21 0.38 20.21
CA LEU A 181 -20.60 0.84 20.37
C LEU A 181 -20.68 2.37 20.52
N VAL A 182 -19.82 2.96 21.35
CA VAL A 182 -19.77 4.43 21.53
C VAL A 182 -19.31 5.13 20.25
N ARG A 183 -18.34 4.55 19.52
CA ARG A 183 -17.87 5.06 18.23
C ARG A 183 -18.99 5.17 17.21
N HIS A 184 -19.80 4.12 17.10
CA HIS A 184 -20.92 4.08 16.19
C HIS A 184 -21.91 5.22 16.50
N GLN A 185 -22.21 5.44 17.77
CA GLN A 185 -23.11 6.52 18.20
C GLN A 185 -22.56 7.94 18.02
N LEU A 186 -21.23 8.11 17.93
CA LEU A 186 -20.59 9.41 17.71
C LEU A 186 -20.48 9.81 16.23
N LEU A 187 -20.39 8.83 15.33
CA LEU A 187 -20.06 9.07 13.92
C LEU A 187 -21.24 8.83 12.97
N ASP A 188 -22.20 8.00 13.36
CA ASP A 188 -23.30 7.62 12.49
C ASP A 188 -24.59 8.32 12.92
N VAL A 189 -25.04 9.25 12.09
CA VAL A 189 -26.26 10.06 12.30
C VAL A 189 -27.51 9.16 12.35
N GLU A 190 -27.53 8.07 11.59
CA GLU A 190 -28.63 7.10 11.60
C GLU A 190 -28.57 6.20 12.84
N ALA A 191 -27.37 5.87 13.32
CA ALA A 191 -27.18 5.06 14.52
C ALA A 191 -27.75 5.71 15.79
N VAL A 192 -27.80 7.04 15.86
CA VAL A 192 -28.45 7.79 16.96
C VAL A 192 -29.94 7.47 17.04
N THR A 193 -30.56 7.08 15.92
CA THR A 193 -31.99 6.70 15.84
C THR A 193 -32.24 5.21 16.01
N ALA A 194 -31.19 4.37 15.95
CA ALA A 194 -31.30 2.93 16.09
C ALA A 194 -31.67 2.53 17.54
N ARG A 195 -32.56 1.54 17.66
CA ARG A 195 -33.10 1.11 18.95
C ARG A 195 -32.10 0.22 19.70
N LEU A 196 -31.25 0.85 20.51
CA LEU A 196 -30.33 0.16 21.42
C LEU A 196 -31.08 -0.59 22.54
N CYS A 197 -30.56 -1.75 22.95
CA CYS A 197 -31.04 -2.44 24.14
C CYS A 197 -30.75 -1.60 25.41
N GLU A 198 -31.42 -1.89 26.53
CA GLU A 198 -31.26 -1.09 27.75
C GLU A 198 -29.81 -1.08 28.26
N ALA A 199 -29.13 -2.22 28.18
CA ALA A 199 -27.73 -2.34 28.60
C ALA A 199 -26.81 -1.44 27.75
N ASP A 200 -26.96 -1.47 26.42
CA ASP A 200 -26.20 -0.64 25.49
C ASP A 200 -26.49 0.84 25.68
N ARG A 201 -27.76 1.21 25.89
CA ARG A 201 -28.14 2.60 26.22
C ARG A 201 -27.43 3.09 27.48
N HIS A 202 -27.35 2.26 28.52
CA HIS A 202 -26.65 2.64 29.74
C HIS A 202 -25.15 2.81 29.52
N ILE A 203 -24.52 1.92 28.74
CA ILE A 203 -23.10 2.01 28.38
C ILE A 203 -22.81 3.32 27.64
N VAL A 204 -23.59 3.60 26.58
CA VAL A 204 -23.42 4.80 25.74
C VAL A 204 -23.65 6.07 26.56
N ARG A 205 -24.75 6.17 27.31
CA ARG A 205 -25.04 7.36 28.13
C ARG A 205 -23.93 7.65 29.15
N ARG A 206 -23.44 6.61 29.82
CA ARG A 206 -22.34 6.76 30.78
C ARG A 206 -21.05 7.19 30.10
N ALA A 207 -20.74 6.62 28.93
CA ALA A 207 -19.55 6.98 28.17
C ALA A 207 -19.60 8.43 27.68
N LEU A 208 -20.71 8.85 27.09
CA LEU A 208 -20.91 10.23 26.63
C LEU A 208 -20.86 11.23 27.78
N ALA A 209 -21.47 10.91 28.93
CA ALA A 209 -21.39 11.77 30.12
C ALA A 209 -19.96 11.86 30.69
N ASP A 210 -19.17 10.80 30.60
CA ASP A 210 -17.74 10.85 30.98
C ASP A 210 -16.90 11.66 30.00
N ILE A 211 -17.10 11.45 28.70
CA ILE A 211 -16.45 12.20 27.63
C ILE A 211 -16.76 13.69 27.78
N ALA A 212 -18.03 14.08 27.91
CA ALA A 212 -18.44 15.47 28.06
C ALA A 212 -17.84 16.13 29.30
N ARG A 213 -17.72 15.41 30.43
CA ARG A 213 -17.09 15.94 31.66
C ARG A 213 -15.60 16.23 31.48
N HIS A 214 -14.92 15.50 30.61
CA HIS A 214 -13.46 15.60 30.44
C HIS A 214 -13.02 16.33 29.15
N ALA A 215 -13.93 16.54 28.20
CA ALA A 215 -13.65 17.24 26.93
C ALA A 215 -13.20 18.70 27.11
N GLY A 216 -13.46 19.31 28.27
CA GLY A 216 -13.04 20.69 28.60
C GLY A 216 -11.89 20.80 29.62
N THR A 217 -11.36 19.69 30.13
CA THR A 217 -10.34 19.72 31.21
C THR A 217 -8.90 19.57 30.71
N THR A 218 -8.71 19.34 29.41
CA THR A 218 -7.37 19.32 28.80
C THR A 218 -7.05 20.70 28.24
N ALA A 219 -6.68 21.62 29.13
CA ALA A 219 -5.89 22.79 28.71
C ALA A 219 -4.49 22.30 28.27
N HIS A 220 -3.98 22.91 27.20
CA HIS A 220 -2.71 22.65 26.54
C HIS A 220 -1.51 22.54 27.48
#